data_AF-A0AAE4CMZ1-F1
#
_entry.id   AF-A0AAE4CMZ1-F1
#
_cell.length_a   1.000
_cell.length_b   1.000
_cell.length_c   1.000
_cell.angle_alpha   90.00
_cell.angle_beta   90.00
_cell.angle_gamma   90.00
#
_symmetry.space_group_name_H-M   'P 1'
#
loop_
_entity.id
_entity.type
_entity.pdbx_description
1 polymer ?
#
loop_
_entity_poly.entity_id
_entity_poly.type
_entity_poly.pdbx_seq_one_letter_code
_entity_poly.pdbx_strand_id
1 'polypeptide(L)'
;MKHSPDEPAHDVSEVPAYPHVFEPIRIGAMSLRNRVMLPPHASAIGNLWGSQADANRNIAYWESRAKAGVAWIDGVAGRVRNRLVPGFEPHGYGAETTGFYRLPFFVERVQQMVAAIHAAGATVTSQLTVIGGNPHTPSRQLSAPLYNSRPHVLRRDEIAWYVEEYRFSARQARRAGLDGIELHLNHDDLLEWFLSPLTNHREDEFGGSLENRARFAVQVLTAVREEIGTDMTLGVRFNLREEMPGAMTPPRGSPSRSTSKAPASSTSCTLSSARPGGIRATSNRSTTPRRSGPIWPVI
;
A
#
# COMPACT_ATOMS: atom_id res chain seq x y z
N MET A 1 -50.48 -28.36 -9.30
CA MET A 1 -49.34 -27.58 -9.86
C MET A 1 -48.14 -28.51 -9.93
N LYS A 2 -47.63 -28.74 -11.14
CA LYS A 2 -46.54 -29.70 -11.40
C LYS A 2 -45.23 -29.18 -10.81
N HIS A 3 -44.56 -29.98 -9.97
CA HIS A 3 -43.12 -29.86 -9.74
C HIS A 3 -42.42 -30.30 -11.02
N SER A 4 -41.51 -29.47 -11.54
CA SER A 4 -40.59 -29.84 -12.61
C SER A 4 -39.27 -30.25 -11.95
N PRO A 5 -38.86 -31.52 -12.01
CA PRO A 5 -37.56 -31.96 -11.51
C PRO A 5 -36.62 -32.06 -12.71
N ASP A 6 -35.87 -31.00 -12.99
CA ASP A 6 -34.72 -31.03 -13.91
C ASP A 6 -33.91 -29.73 -13.73
N GLU A 7 -33.18 -29.63 -12.62
CA GLU A 7 -31.95 -28.86 -12.60
C GLU A 7 -30.80 -29.86 -12.76
N PRO A 8 -29.98 -29.77 -13.82
CA PRO A 8 -28.87 -30.69 -13.99
C PRO A 8 -27.88 -30.50 -12.84
N ALA A 9 -27.59 -31.58 -12.13
CA ALA A 9 -26.52 -31.63 -11.14
C ALA A 9 -25.21 -31.15 -11.81
N HIS A 10 -24.62 -30.08 -11.28
CA HIS A 10 -23.34 -29.58 -11.74
C HIS A 10 -22.29 -30.68 -11.56
N ASP A 11 -21.80 -31.20 -12.68
CA ASP A 11 -20.68 -32.13 -12.73
C ASP A 11 -19.43 -31.42 -12.19
N VAL A 12 -18.95 -31.86 -11.03
CA VAL A 12 -17.80 -31.29 -10.31
C VAL A 12 -16.45 -31.75 -10.89
N SER A 13 -16.44 -32.31 -12.11
CA SER A 13 -15.21 -32.69 -12.82
C SER A 13 -14.43 -31.51 -13.44
N GLU A 14 -14.90 -30.27 -13.26
CA GLU A 14 -14.22 -29.08 -13.76
C GLU A 14 -12.94 -28.77 -12.97
N VAL A 15 -11.86 -28.49 -13.70
CA VAL A 15 -10.66 -27.84 -13.16
C VAL A 15 -11.12 -26.63 -12.33
N PRO A 16 -10.77 -26.53 -11.03
CA PRO A 16 -11.28 -25.47 -10.19
C PRO A 16 -10.97 -24.11 -10.82
N ALA A 17 -11.96 -23.22 -10.89
CA ALA A 17 -11.87 -21.91 -11.55
C ALA A 17 -10.66 -21.05 -11.12
N TYR A 18 -10.04 -21.40 -9.99
CA TYR A 18 -8.83 -20.78 -9.45
C TYR A 18 -7.85 -21.86 -8.97
N PRO A 19 -7.15 -22.55 -9.89
CA PRO A 19 -6.34 -23.72 -9.53
C PRO A 19 -5.19 -23.39 -8.58
N HIS A 20 -4.73 -22.13 -8.60
CA HIS A 20 -3.56 -21.68 -7.84
C HIS A 20 -3.89 -20.97 -6.52
N VAL A 21 -5.16 -20.71 -6.20
CA VAL A 21 -5.50 -19.85 -5.05
C VAL A 21 -5.03 -20.43 -3.71
N PHE A 22 -5.06 -21.75 -3.57
CA PHE A 22 -4.60 -22.48 -2.37
C PHE A 22 -3.18 -23.04 -2.50
N GLU A 23 -2.50 -22.79 -3.62
CA GLU A 23 -1.09 -23.18 -3.75
C GLU A 23 -0.19 -22.18 -3.03
N PRO A 24 0.90 -22.67 -2.39
CA PRO A 24 1.90 -21.81 -1.80
C PRO A 24 2.53 -20.84 -2.81
N ILE A 25 2.94 -19.66 -2.34
CA ILE A 25 3.67 -18.66 -3.12
C ILE A 25 4.72 -17.98 -2.26
N ARG A 26 5.84 -17.59 -2.86
CA ARG A 26 6.83 -16.73 -2.23
C ARG A 26 6.71 -15.30 -2.77
N ILE A 27 6.56 -14.33 -1.87
CA ILE A 27 6.51 -12.90 -2.19
C ILE A 27 7.63 -12.20 -1.40
N GLY A 28 8.70 -11.79 -2.09
CA GLY A 28 9.89 -11.26 -1.43
C GLY A 28 10.51 -12.28 -0.47
N ALA A 29 10.61 -11.90 0.80
CA ALA A 29 11.07 -12.76 1.89
C ALA A 29 9.94 -13.67 2.45
N MET A 30 8.68 -13.31 2.23
CA MET A 30 7.52 -14.01 2.78
C MET A 30 7.23 -15.30 2.03
N SER A 31 7.03 -16.39 2.77
CA SER A 31 6.55 -17.67 2.23
C SER A 31 5.12 -17.89 2.68
N LEU A 32 4.18 -17.82 1.74
CA LEU A 32 2.75 -17.86 1.99
C LEU A 32 2.20 -19.25 1.67
N ARG A 33 1.36 -19.80 2.55
CA ARG A 33 0.75 -21.13 2.37
C ARG A 33 -0.33 -21.17 1.28
N ASN A 34 -0.87 -20.01 0.91
CA ASN A 34 -1.84 -19.81 -0.16
C ASN A 34 -1.79 -18.35 -0.62
N ARG A 35 -2.61 -17.98 -1.61
CA ARG A 35 -2.66 -16.65 -2.23
C ARG A 35 -3.78 -15.77 -1.67
N VAL A 36 -4.32 -16.11 -0.51
CA VAL A 36 -5.39 -15.35 0.15
C VAL A 36 -4.77 -14.30 1.06
N MET A 37 -4.93 -13.03 0.67
CA MET A 37 -4.52 -11.85 1.41
C MET A 37 -5.73 -11.13 1.98
N LEU A 38 -5.63 -10.62 3.20
CA LEU A 38 -6.56 -9.65 3.76
C LEU A 38 -5.93 -8.24 3.66
N PRO A 39 -6.49 -7.34 2.84
CA PRO A 39 -5.93 -6.01 2.62
C PRO A 39 -6.06 -5.11 3.86
N PRO A 40 -5.30 -4.01 3.92
CA PRO A 40 -5.35 -3.08 5.04
C PRO A 40 -6.71 -2.39 5.09
N HIS A 41 -7.28 -2.34 6.29
CA HIS A 41 -8.54 -1.68 6.57
C HIS A 41 -8.61 -1.27 8.05
N ALA A 42 -9.40 -0.23 8.33
CA ALA A 42 -9.76 0.10 9.70
C ALA A 42 -10.77 -0.93 10.21
N SER A 43 -10.39 -1.72 11.20
CA SER A 43 -11.34 -2.56 11.94
C SER A 43 -12.07 -1.71 12.96
N ALA A 44 -13.41 -1.85 13.03
CA ALA A 44 -14.20 -1.27 14.12
C ALA A 44 -14.03 -2.05 15.45
N ILE A 45 -13.26 -3.16 15.44
CA ILE A 45 -13.09 -4.05 16.59
C ILE A 45 -11.72 -3.81 17.23
N GLY A 46 -11.73 -3.09 18.35
CA GLY A 46 -10.53 -2.78 19.13
C GLY A 46 -9.60 -1.78 18.44
N ASN A 47 -8.89 -1.00 19.25
CA ASN A 47 -7.86 -0.08 18.80
C ASN A 47 -6.48 -0.60 19.27
N LEU A 48 -5.63 -1.01 18.33
CA LEU A 48 -4.27 -1.50 18.63
C LEU A 48 -3.43 -0.47 19.42
N TRP A 49 -3.77 0.81 19.28
CA TRP A 49 -3.07 1.93 19.91
C TRP A 49 -3.78 2.48 21.15
N GLY A 50 -4.90 1.85 21.55
CA GLY A 50 -5.68 2.22 22.72
C GLY A 50 -5.21 1.53 24.00
N SER A 51 -6.16 1.18 24.87
CA SER A 51 -5.87 0.40 26.08
C SER A 51 -5.34 -1.00 25.75
N GLN A 52 -4.75 -1.69 26.73
CA GLN A 52 -4.35 -3.09 26.55
C GLN A 52 -5.52 -3.99 26.15
N ALA A 53 -6.71 -3.76 26.71
CA ALA A 53 -7.91 -4.51 26.38
C ALA A 53 -8.35 -4.26 24.92
N ASP A 54 -8.25 -3.02 24.44
CA ASP A 54 -8.55 -2.65 23.06
C ASP A 54 -7.58 -3.32 22.08
N ALA A 55 -6.30 -3.29 22.39
CA ALA A 55 -5.27 -3.93 21.59
C ALA A 55 -5.47 -5.46 21.53
N ASN A 56 -5.79 -6.10 22.67
CA ASN A 56 -6.09 -7.53 22.70
C ASN A 56 -7.29 -7.88 21.81
N ARG A 57 -8.35 -7.07 21.81
CA ARG A 57 -9.50 -7.25 20.91
C ARG A 57 -9.11 -7.11 19.44
N ASN A 58 -8.25 -6.13 19.11
CA ASN A 58 -7.76 -5.93 17.76
C ASN A 58 -6.89 -7.11 17.29
N ILE A 59 -5.99 -7.60 18.14
CA ILE A 59 -5.13 -8.75 17.83
C ILE A 59 -5.99 -10.01 17.62
N ALA A 60 -6.97 -10.25 18.49
CA ALA A 60 -7.88 -11.39 18.35
C ALA A 60 -8.69 -11.34 17.04
N TYR A 61 -9.07 -10.14 16.58
CA TYR A 61 -9.72 -9.95 15.29
C TYR A 61 -8.83 -10.45 14.14
N TRP A 62 -7.58 -10.00 14.05
CA TRP A 62 -6.66 -10.42 12.99
C TRP A 62 -6.26 -11.90 13.09
N GLU A 63 -5.98 -12.37 14.31
CA GLU A 63 -5.66 -13.78 14.58
C GLU A 63 -6.78 -14.71 14.09
N SER A 64 -8.04 -14.34 14.30
CA SER A 64 -9.17 -15.15 13.82
C SER A 64 -9.18 -15.31 12.29
N ARG A 65 -8.71 -14.30 11.55
CA ARG A 65 -8.61 -14.35 10.07
C ARG A 65 -7.44 -15.23 9.63
N ALA A 66 -6.32 -15.17 10.35
CA ALA A 66 -5.20 -16.08 10.13
C ALA A 66 -5.64 -17.53 10.35
N LYS A 67 -6.32 -17.83 11.47
CA LYS A 67 -6.89 -19.16 11.79
C LYS A 67 -7.91 -19.64 10.76
N ALA A 68 -8.65 -18.72 10.13
CA ALA A 68 -9.60 -19.04 9.06
C ALA A 68 -8.95 -19.34 7.70
N GLY A 69 -7.62 -19.24 7.56
CA GLY A 69 -6.90 -19.64 6.35
C GLY A 69 -6.24 -18.52 5.57
N VAL A 70 -6.35 -17.25 6.00
CA VAL A 70 -5.64 -16.13 5.35
C VAL A 70 -4.13 -16.28 5.54
N ALA A 71 -3.36 -16.24 4.45
CA ALA A 71 -1.90 -16.39 4.49
C ALA A 71 -1.15 -15.08 4.72
N TRP A 72 -1.71 -13.97 4.25
CA TRP A 72 -1.10 -12.64 4.38
C TRP A 72 -2.11 -11.64 4.95
N ILE A 73 -1.81 -11.07 6.11
CA ILE A 73 -2.58 -10.02 6.75
C ILE A 73 -1.80 -8.70 6.64
N ASP A 74 -2.30 -7.74 5.87
CA ASP A 74 -1.77 -6.38 5.94
C ASP A 74 -2.50 -5.59 7.05
N GLY A 75 -2.28 -6.04 8.29
CA GLY A 75 -3.14 -5.69 9.43
C GLY A 75 -2.70 -4.44 10.20
N VAL A 76 -1.50 -3.92 9.93
CA VAL A 76 -1.00 -2.71 10.58
C VAL A 76 -1.12 -1.54 9.61
N ALA A 77 -2.28 -0.88 9.63
CA ALA A 77 -2.50 0.42 9.00
C ALA A 77 -1.68 1.48 9.75
N GLY A 78 -0.41 1.57 9.41
CA GLY A 78 0.58 2.30 10.16
C GLY A 78 0.70 3.73 9.66
N ARG A 79 0.71 4.66 10.60
CA ARG A 79 0.68 6.07 10.32
C ARG A 79 2.05 6.68 10.51
N VAL A 80 2.64 7.12 9.42
CA VAL A 80 3.88 7.89 9.42
C VAL A 80 3.60 9.23 10.10
N ARG A 81 4.56 9.75 10.87
CA ARG A 81 4.34 11.04 11.55
C ARG A 81 4.12 12.13 10.50
N ASN A 82 3.15 12.98 10.78
CA ASN A 82 2.92 14.16 9.99
C ASN A 82 3.63 15.38 10.60
N ARG A 83 4.21 16.26 9.78
CA ARG A 83 4.88 17.47 10.26
C ARG A 83 3.87 18.60 10.37
N LEU A 84 3.55 19.08 11.57
CA LEU A 84 2.71 20.27 11.70
C LEU A 84 3.45 21.51 11.18
N VAL A 85 2.77 22.32 10.38
CA VAL A 85 3.32 23.56 9.83
C VAL A 85 2.74 24.72 10.62
N PRO A 86 3.57 25.58 11.23
CA PRO A 86 3.08 26.76 11.94
C PRO A 86 2.18 27.62 11.05
N GLY A 87 1.01 28.01 11.58
CA GLY A 87 0.03 28.82 10.86
C GLY A 87 -0.93 28.06 9.95
N PHE A 88 -0.87 26.73 9.93
CA PHE A 88 -1.88 25.88 9.28
C PHE A 88 -2.64 25.08 10.31
N GLU A 89 -3.97 25.08 10.20
CA GLU A 89 -4.83 24.24 11.01
C GLU A 89 -4.81 22.81 10.45
N PRO A 90 -4.51 21.78 11.29
CA PRO A 90 -4.51 20.40 10.85
C PRO A 90 -5.96 19.94 10.54
N HIS A 91 -6.19 19.42 9.34
CA HIS A 91 -7.51 18.91 8.92
C HIS A 91 -7.44 17.53 8.27
N GLY A 92 -8.44 16.71 8.57
CA GLY A 92 -8.52 15.36 8.06
C GLY A 92 -7.86 14.34 8.99
N TYR A 93 -8.14 13.08 8.72
CA TYR A 93 -7.85 11.99 9.64
C TYR A 93 -6.36 11.97 10.03
N GLY A 94 -5.44 12.29 9.11
CA GLY A 94 -3.97 12.19 9.24
C GLY A 94 -3.21 13.46 9.59
N ALA A 95 -3.90 14.54 9.90
CA ALA A 95 -3.24 15.84 10.09
C ALA A 95 -2.52 15.97 11.43
N GLU A 96 -3.14 15.54 12.54
CA GLU A 96 -2.58 15.67 13.88
C GLU A 96 -2.22 14.30 14.45
N THR A 97 -0.96 13.91 14.31
CA THR A 97 -0.52 12.58 14.70
C THR A 97 0.96 12.58 15.01
N THR A 98 1.31 12.05 16.18
CA THR A 98 2.71 11.71 16.53
C THR A 98 3.28 10.63 15.61
N GLY A 99 2.46 9.97 14.79
CA GLY A 99 2.78 8.78 14.01
C GLY A 99 2.70 7.54 14.89
N PHE A 100 2.01 6.49 14.44
CA PHE A 100 1.87 5.26 15.24
C PHE A 100 3.23 4.62 15.53
N TYR A 101 4.17 4.68 14.60
CA TYR A 101 5.54 4.17 14.78
C TYR A 101 6.33 4.88 15.88
N ARG A 102 5.92 6.08 16.30
CA ARG A 102 6.57 6.83 17.38
C ARG A 102 5.88 6.66 18.73
N LEU A 103 4.77 5.91 18.79
CA LEU A 103 4.17 5.57 20.07
C LEU A 103 5.16 4.71 20.88
N PRO A 104 5.32 4.98 22.19
CA PRO A 104 6.32 4.29 23.00
C PRO A 104 6.07 2.77 23.07
N PHE A 105 4.82 2.35 22.95
CA PHE A 105 4.39 0.97 22.97
C PHE A 105 4.24 0.34 21.58
N PHE A 106 4.55 1.06 20.49
CA PHE A 106 4.33 0.55 19.12
C PHE A 106 4.97 -0.82 18.89
N VAL A 107 6.27 -0.93 19.21
CA VAL A 107 7.04 -2.16 18.98
C VAL A 107 6.45 -3.32 19.78
N GLU A 108 6.15 -3.11 21.06
CA GLU A 108 5.57 -4.14 21.93
C GLU A 108 4.19 -4.61 21.43
N ARG A 109 3.30 -3.68 21.08
CA ARG A 109 1.97 -3.98 20.55
C ARG A 109 2.02 -4.80 19.28
N VAL A 110 2.88 -4.40 18.35
CA VAL A 110 3.00 -5.07 17.06
C VAL A 110 3.70 -6.42 17.23
N GLN A 111 4.64 -6.57 18.16
CA GLN A 111 5.21 -7.89 18.51
C GLN A 111 4.15 -8.87 19.02
N GLN A 112 3.21 -8.42 19.86
CA GLN A 112 2.08 -9.25 20.32
C GLN A 112 1.21 -9.69 19.14
N MET A 113 0.93 -8.79 18.20
CA MET A 113 0.18 -9.09 16.98
C MET A 113 0.91 -10.08 16.07
N VAL A 114 2.20 -9.84 15.82
CA VAL A 114 3.08 -10.70 15.03
C VAL A 114 3.09 -12.11 15.61
N ALA A 115 3.33 -12.25 16.91
CA ALA A 115 3.36 -13.55 17.58
C ALA A 115 2.04 -14.32 17.41
N ALA A 116 0.89 -13.65 17.58
CA ALA A 116 -0.42 -14.28 17.42
C ALA A 116 -0.67 -14.74 15.97
N ILE A 117 -0.32 -13.90 14.98
CA ILE A 117 -0.54 -14.21 13.56
C ILE A 117 0.42 -15.30 13.07
N HIS A 118 1.69 -15.25 13.48
CA HIS A 118 2.68 -16.28 13.19
C HIS A 118 2.32 -17.63 13.81
N ALA A 119 1.80 -17.64 15.04
CA ALA A 119 1.30 -18.87 15.69
C ALA A 119 0.12 -19.49 14.91
N ALA A 120 -0.66 -18.68 14.19
CA ALA A 120 -1.71 -19.14 13.28
C ALA A 120 -1.20 -19.47 11.86
N GLY A 121 0.12 -19.45 11.63
CA GLY A 121 0.78 -19.84 10.38
C GLY A 121 0.66 -18.82 9.24
N ALA A 122 0.32 -17.56 9.54
CA ALA A 122 0.18 -16.48 8.57
C ALA A 122 1.30 -15.44 8.73
N THR A 123 1.42 -14.56 7.73
CA THR A 123 2.34 -13.41 7.74
C THR A 123 1.58 -12.12 8.02
N VAL A 124 2.27 -11.14 8.59
CA VAL A 124 1.73 -9.81 8.87
C VAL A 124 2.64 -8.70 8.33
N THR A 125 2.04 -7.75 7.63
CA THR A 125 2.72 -6.56 7.12
C THR A 125 2.14 -5.28 7.69
N SER A 126 2.86 -4.18 7.46
CA SER A 126 2.37 -2.84 7.76
C SER A 126 2.36 -1.97 6.52
N GLN A 127 1.24 -1.31 6.30
CA GLN A 127 1.12 -0.26 5.31
C GLN A 127 1.55 1.09 5.90
N LEU A 128 2.53 1.75 5.30
CA LEU A 128 3.00 3.09 5.66
C LEU A 128 2.14 4.15 4.96
N THR A 129 1.38 4.91 5.76
CA THR A 129 0.38 5.86 5.28
C THR A 129 0.62 7.29 5.78
N VAL A 130 0.31 8.27 4.92
CA VAL A 130 0.13 9.70 5.19
C VAL A 130 -1.18 10.15 4.53
N ILE A 131 -2.28 9.46 4.85
CA ILE A 131 -3.61 9.69 4.26
C ILE A 131 -4.29 10.90 4.91
N GLY A 132 -4.85 11.78 4.08
CA GLY A 132 -5.72 12.86 4.55
C GLY A 132 -5.02 13.83 5.50
N GLY A 133 -3.71 13.96 5.38
CA GLY A 133 -2.87 14.85 6.17
C GLY A 133 -2.83 16.25 5.58
N ASN A 134 -3.96 16.96 5.55
CA ASN A 134 -3.92 18.38 5.25
C ASN A 134 -3.16 19.09 6.39
N PRO A 135 -2.25 20.01 6.06
CA PRO A 135 -2.25 20.79 4.81
C PRO A 135 -1.33 20.30 3.69
N HIS A 136 -0.57 19.21 3.82
CA HIS A 136 0.58 18.95 2.92
C HIS A 136 0.21 18.47 1.53
N THR A 137 0.65 19.19 0.50
CA THR A 137 0.40 18.82 -0.89
C THR A 137 1.62 19.12 -1.77
N PRO A 138 1.69 18.54 -2.98
CA PRO A 138 2.68 18.97 -3.98
C PRO A 138 2.38 20.36 -4.56
N SER A 139 1.11 20.80 -4.59
CA SER A 139 0.66 22.03 -5.27
C SER A 139 -0.47 22.73 -4.54
N ARG A 140 -0.78 23.98 -4.92
CA ARG A 140 -1.86 24.79 -4.32
C ARG A 140 -3.28 24.29 -4.63
N GLN A 141 -3.42 23.20 -5.35
CA GLN A 141 -4.71 22.59 -5.69
C GLN A 141 -5.31 21.91 -4.46
N LEU A 142 -6.60 22.17 -4.20
CA LEU A 142 -7.36 21.49 -3.15
C LEU A 142 -7.44 20.00 -3.49
N SER A 143 -6.88 19.16 -2.64
CA SER A 143 -6.87 17.70 -2.83
C SER A 143 -8.22 17.06 -2.50
N ALA A 144 -9.05 17.71 -1.69
CA ALA A 144 -10.40 17.25 -1.40
C ALA A 144 -11.36 18.46 -1.30
N PRO A 145 -12.40 18.54 -2.16
CA PRO A 145 -13.39 19.63 -2.14
C PRO A 145 -14.12 19.78 -0.79
N LEU A 146 -14.10 18.73 0.04
CA LEU A 146 -14.73 18.70 1.36
C LEU A 146 -14.00 19.53 2.41
N TYR A 147 -12.70 19.80 2.22
CA TYR A 147 -11.89 20.56 3.18
C TYR A 147 -11.52 21.90 2.56
N ASN A 148 -12.25 22.96 2.94
CA ASN A 148 -12.02 24.33 2.48
C ASN A 148 -10.80 24.99 3.17
N SER A 149 -9.67 24.28 3.22
CA SER A 149 -8.41 24.73 3.84
C SER A 149 -7.35 24.98 2.77
N ARG A 150 -6.56 26.06 2.93
CA ARG A 150 -5.42 26.31 2.04
C ARG A 150 -4.34 25.24 2.27
N PRO A 151 -3.91 24.50 1.23
CA PRO A 151 -2.86 23.51 1.40
C PRO A 151 -1.48 24.19 1.53
N HIS A 152 -0.61 23.54 2.28
CA HIS A 152 0.81 23.82 2.40
C HIS A 152 1.57 23.03 1.34
N VAL A 153 2.15 23.77 0.40
CA VAL A 153 3.00 23.16 -0.64
C VAL A 153 4.32 22.75 -0.03
N LEU A 154 4.63 21.45 -0.06
CA LEU A 154 5.86 20.94 0.54
C LEU A 154 7.11 21.56 -0.09
N ARG A 155 8.02 22.01 0.77
CA ARG A 155 9.37 22.42 0.41
C ARG A 155 10.29 21.22 0.30
N ARG A 156 11.45 21.40 -0.36
CA ARG A 156 12.46 20.34 -0.53
C ARG A 156 12.97 19.78 0.80
N ASP A 157 13.17 20.64 1.81
CA ASP A 157 13.58 20.22 3.15
C ASP A 157 12.51 19.38 3.86
N GLU A 158 11.24 19.64 3.58
CA GLU A 158 10.12 18.87 4.14
C GLU A 158 9.95 17.53 3.43
N ILE A 159 10.13 17.48 2.11
CA ILE A 159 10.18 16.23 1.36
C ILE A 159 11.31 15.33 1.91
N ALA A 160 12.51 15.89 2.08
CA ALA A 160 13.64 15.16 2.67
C ALA A 160 13.33 14.68 4.10
N TRP A 161 12.64 15.49 4.91
CA TRP A 161 12.18 15.10 6.23
C TRP A 161 11.22 13.90 6.19
N TYR A 162 10.26 13.87 5.26
CA TYR A 162 9.37 12.72 5.10
C TYR A 162 10.15 11.46 4.72
N VAL A 163 11.13 11.54 3.81
CA VAL A 163 11.97 10.38 3.46
C VAL A 163 12.60 9.76 4.71
N GLU A 164 13.14 10.58 5.61
CA GLU A 164 13.69 10.11 6.88
C GLU A 164 12.63 9.63 7.88
N GLU A 165 11.42 10.18 7.84
CA GLU A 165 10.32 9.71 8.69
C GLU A 165 9.77 8.34 8.22
N TYR A 166 9.67 8.10 6.91
CA TYR A 166 9.37 6.77 6.36
C TYR A 166 10.48 5.77 6.73
N ARG A 167 11.76 6.18 6.63
CA ARG A 167 12.91 5.36 7.10
C ARG A 167 12.77 5.02 8.58
N PHE A 168 12.50 6.00 9.43
CA PHE A 168 12.27 5.79 10.86
C PHE A 168 11.14 4.78 11.10
N SER A 169 10.01 4.96 10.41
CA SER A 169 8.85 4.10 10.54
C SER A 169 9.16 2.65 10.15
N ALA A 170 9.90 2.49 9.05
CA ALA A 170 10.36 1.18 8.59
C ALA A 170 11.28 0.48 9.60
N ARG A 171 12.17 1.24 10.25
CA ARG A 171 12.99 0.69 11.35
C ARG A 171 12.15 0.16 12.50
N GLN A 172 11.10 0.88 12.91
CA GLN A 172 10.22 0.42 13.98
C GLN A 172 9.42 -0.81 13.56
N ALA A 173 8.95 -0.86 12.31
CA ALA A 173 8.28 -2.02 11.75
C ALA A 173 9.19 -3.27 11.78
N ARG A 174 10.46 -3.12 11.38
CA ARG A 174 11.48 -4.18 11.47
C ARG A 174 11.72 -4.63 12.91
N ARG A 175 11.90 -3.69 13.84
CA ARG A 175 12.09 -3.99 15.28
C ARG A 175 10.90 -4.76 15.88
N ALA A 176 9.70 -4.51 15.36
CA ALA A 176 8.49 -5.19 15.80
C ALA A 176 8.32 -6.61 15.23
N GLY A 177 9.16 -7.03 14.28
CA GLY A 177 9.12 -8.37 13.70
C GLY A 177 8.10 -8.55 12.57
N LEU A 178 7.66 -7.46 11.93
CA LEU A 178 6.79 -7.55 10.76
C LEU A 178 7.52 -8.26 9.60
N ASP A 179 6.75 -8.97 8.77
CA ASP A 179 7.28 -9.73 7.62
C ASP A 179 7.55 -8.84 6.40
N GLY A 180 6.89 -7.68 6.35
CA GLY A 180 6.98 -6.77 5.22
C GLY A 180 6.34 -5.41 5.47
N ILE A 181 6.63 -4.49 4.55
CA ILE A 181 6.11 -3.13 4.49
C ILE A 181 5.42 -2.92 3.14
N GLU A 182 4.28 -2.25 3.14
CA GLU A 182 3.63 -1.74 1.93
C GLU A 182 3.65 -0.20 1.95
N LEU A 183 4.12 0.45 0.89
CA LEU A 183 3.96 1.90 0.74
C LEU A 183 2.60 2.24 0.14
N HIS A 184 1.89 3.19 0.74
CA HIS A 184 0.58 3.63 0.26
C HIS A 184 0.72 4.78 -0.74
N LEU A 185 0.45 4.50 -2.02
CA LEU A 185 0.46 5.45 -3.14
C LEU A 185 -0.93 5.46 -3.82
N ASN A 186 -1.98 5.38 -3.01
CA ASN A 186 -3.38 5.46 -3.44
C ASN A 186 -4.25 6.19 -2.42
N HIS A 187 -5.53 6.37 -2.76
CA HIS A 187 -6.59 6.88 -1.86
C HIS A 187 -6.22 8.15 -1.06
N ASP A 188 -5.77 9.20 -1.76
CA ASP A 188 -5.44 10.49 -1.15
C ASP A 188 -4.26 10.43 -0.13
N ASP A 189 -3.30 9.55 -0.40
CA ASP A 189 -2.00 9.57 0.27
C ASP A 189 -1.08 10.64 -0.32
N LEU A 190 -0.19 11.17 0.51
CA LEU A 190 0.81 12.16 0.11
C LEU A 190 1.64 11.71 -1.10
N LEU A 191 2.08 10.45 -1.14
CA LEU A 191 2.90 9.96 -2.25
C LEU A 191 2.10 9.83 -3.56
N GLU A 192 0.81 9.53 -3.46
CA GLU A 192 -0.08 9.48 -4.63
C GLU A 192 -0.27 10.87 -5.24
N TRP A 193 -0.46 11.89 -4.38
CA TRP A 193 -0.60 13.27 -4.85
C TRP A 193 0.63 13.72 -5.63
N PHE A 194 1.84 13.34 -5.23
CA PHE A 194 3.03 13.65 -6.02
C PHE A 194 3.06 12.94 -7.37
N LEU A 195 2.51 11.72 -7.45
CA LEU A 195 2.55 10.91 -8.66
C LEU A 195 1.54 11.39 -9.72
N SER A 196 0.37 11.87 -9.29
CA SER A 196 -0.71 12.28 -10.18
C SER A 196 -0.46 13.63 -10.86
N PRO A 197 -0.62 13.75 -12.19
CA PRO A 197 -0.53 15.04 -12.89
C PRO A 197 -1.71 15.98 -12.57
N LEU A 198 -2.79 15.49 -11.93
CA LEU A 198 -3.95 16.31 -11.54
C LEU A 198 -3.71 17.10 -10.26
N THR A 199 -2.86 16.60 -9.37
CA THR A 199 -2.60 17.21 -8.06
C THR A 199 -1.19 17.79 -8.00
N ASN A 200 -0.25 17.28 -8.80
CA ASN A 200 1.13 17.78 -8.89
C ASN A 200 1.38 18.65 -10.15
N HIS A 201 1.39 19.97 -9.94
CA HIS A 201 1.70 21.02 -10.90
C HIS A 201 3.03 21.71 -10.59
N ARG A 202 3.93 21.05 -9.87
CA ARG A 202 5.25 21.63 -9.57
C ARG A 202 6.07 21.76 -10.85
N GLU A 203 6.87 22.82 -10.89
CA GLU A 203 7.83 23.10 -11.98
C GLU A 203 9.27 22.76 -11.59
N ASP A 204 9.47 22.20 -10.39
CA ASP A 204 10.77 21.77 -9.90
C ASP A 204 11.04 20.28 -10.19
N GLU A 205 12.12 19.73 -9.63
CA GLU A 205 12.53 18.35 -9.83
C GLU A 205 11.53 17.29 -9.32
N PHE A 206 10.46 17.72 -8.62
CA PHE A 206 9.39 16.87 -8.12
C PHE A 206 8.09 16.97 -8.93
N GLY A 207 8.05 17.73 -10.04
CA GLY A 207 6.87 17.82 -10.91
C GLY A 207 7.18 17.88 -12.41
N GLY A 208 6.12 18.05 -13.21
CA GLY A 208 6.23 18.01 -14.68
C GLY A 208 6.26 16.58 -15.22
N SER A 209 7.43 16.00 -15.48
CA SER A 209 7.55 14.67 -16.08
C SER A 209 7.14 13.55 -15.11
N LEU A 210 6.87 12.34 -15.64
CA LEU A 210 6.57 11.16 -14.81
C LEU A 210 7.73 10.84 -13.86
N GLU A 211 8.97 10.93 -14.34
CA GLU A 211 10.18 10.67 -13.55
C GLU A 211 10.31 11.64 -12.38
N ASN A 212 10.00 12.93 -12.59
CA ASN A 212 10.02 13.93 -11.54
C ASN A 212 8.88 13.71 -10.53
N ARG A 213 7.66 13.45 -11.01
CA ARG A 213 6.51 13.13 -10.15
C ARG A 213 6.72 11.88 -9.29
N ALA A 214 7.36 10.85 -9.86
CA ALA A 214 7.71 9.63 -9.15
C ALA A 214 8.94 9.79 -8.21
N ARG A 215 9.70 10.88 -8.32
CA ARG A 215 10.98 11.06 -7.62
C ARG A 215 10.85 10.91 -6.11
N PHE A 216 9.83 11.52 -5.52
CA PHE A 216 9.61 11.44 -4.07
C PHE A 216 9.32 10.01 -3.62
N ALA A 217 8.40 9.31 -4.30
CA ALA A 217 8.12 7.90 -4.02
C ALA A 217 9.36 7.01 -4.17
N VAL A 218 10.21 7.25 -5.19
CA VAL A 218 11.47 6.51 -5.37
C VAL A 218 12.47 6.79 -4.25
N GLN A 219 12.57 8.04 -3.77
CA GLN A 219 13.43 8.37 -2.62
C GLN A 219 12.97 7.65 -1.36
N VAL A 220 11.66 7.63 -1.09
CA VAL A 220 11.07 6.88 0.05
C VAL A 220 11.33 5.38 -0.09
N LEU A 221 11.07 4.80 -1.27
CA LEU A 221 11.33 3.39 -1.55
C LEU A 221 12.78 3.01 -1.29
N THR A 222 13.71 3.85 -1.76
CA THR A 222 15.15 3.64 -1.59
C THR A 222 15.52 3.68 -0.11
N ALA A 223 15.11 4.71 0.62
CA ALA A 223 15.41 4.87 2.04
C ALA A 223 14.84 3.72 2.90
N VAL A 224 13.58 3.33 2.63
CA VAL A 224 12.96 2.20 3.32
C VAL A 224 13.70 0.90 3.01
N ARG A 225 14.04 0.64 1.74
CA ARG A 225 14.78 -0.57 1.33
C ARG A 225 16.17 -0.65 1.98
N GLU A 226 16.90 0.45 2.05
CA GLU A 226 18.18 0.50 2.75
C GLU A 226 18.05 0.17 4.24
N GLU A 227 16.99 0.67 4.90
CA GLU A 227 16.75 0.44 6.33
C GLU A 227 16.37 -1.01 6.65
N ILE A 228 15.51 -1.62 5.81
CA ILE A 228 14.96 -2.96 6.09
C ILE A 228 15.71 -4.10 5.41
N GLY A 229 16.80 -3.81 4.69
CA GLY A 229 17.59 -4.84 3.99
C GLY A 229 16.77 -5.62 2.94
N THR A 230 17.20 -6.83 2.61
CA THR A 230 16.52 -7.72 1.63
C THR A 230 15.80 -8.92 2.25
N ASP A 231 15.90 -9.07 3.57
CA ASP A 231 15.27 -10.11 4.38
C ASP A 231 13.85 -9.75 4.83
N MET A 232 13.40 -8.52 4.58
CA MET A 232 12.02 -8.06 4.79
C MET A 232 11.39 -7.62 3.47
N THR A 233 10.14 -8.02 3.22
CA THR A 233 9.42 -7.70 1.97
C THR A 233 9.06 -6.21 1.90
N LEU A 234 9.15 -5.59 0.72
CA LEU A 234 8.62 -4.23 0.47
C LEU A 234 7.75 -4.23 -0.78
N GLY A 235 6.53 -3.75 -0.62
CA GLY A 235 5.59 -3.53 -1.70
C GLY A 235 5.14 -2.09 -1.80
N VAL A 236 4.39 -1.84 -2.86
CA VAL A 236 3.77 -0.56 -3.18
C VAL A 236 2.33 -0.83 -3.57
N ARG A 237 1.40 -0.12 -2.94
CA ARG A 237 0.01 -0.10 -3.39
C ARG A 237 -0.28 1.21 -4.07
N PHE A 238 -0.72 1.17 -5.31
CA PHE A 238 -0.96 2.38 -6.10
C PHE A 238 -2.21 2.29 -6.97
N ASN A 239 -2.72 3.45 -7.37
CA ASN A 239 -3.81 3.54 -8.34
C ASN A 239 -3.27 3.24 -9.74
N LEU A 240 -3.77 2.16 -10.38
CA LEU A 240 -3.36 1.82 -11.74
C LEU A 240 -3.92 2.81 -12.76
N ARG A 241 -5.11 3.35 -12.46
CA ARG A 241 -5.81 4.31 -13.29
C ARG A 241 -6.63 5.27 -12.44
N GLU A 242 -6.53 6.54 -12.78
CA GLU A 242 -7.42 7.59 -12.32
C GLU A 242 -8.50 7.82 -13.38
N GLU A 243 -9.79 7.77 -13.00
CA GLU A 243 -10.93 7.87 -13.94
C GLU A 243 -11.27 9.33 -14.31
N MET A 244 -10.34 10.25 -14.10
CA MET A 244 -10.50 11.68 -14.37
C MET A 244 -9.77 12.07 -15.67
N PRO A 245 -10.35 12.95 -16.51
CA PRO A 245 -9.67 13.44 -17.72
C PRO A 245 -8.33 14.11 -17.38
N GLY A 246 -7.26 13.75 -18.10
CA GLY A 246 -5.92 14.32 -17.89
C GLY A 246 -5.11 13.70 -16.75
N ALA A 247 -5.67 12.69 -16.07
CA ALA A 247 -5.03 11.96 -14.99
C ALA A 247 -4.06 10.87 -15.48
N MET A 248 -3.45 10.16 -14.53
CA MET A 248 -2.56 9.05 -14.82
C MET A 248 -3.30 7.90 -15.52
N THR A 249 -2.83 7.58 -16.72
CA THR A 249 -3.27 6.41 -17.48
C THR A 249 -2.18 5.35 -17.49
N PRO A 250 -2.53 4.05 -17.40
CA PRO A 250 -1.54 3.00 -17.46
C PRO A 250 -0.86 2.95 -18.84
N PRO A 251 0.36 2.38 -18.94
CA PRO A 251 1.07 2.22 -20.22
C PRO A 251 0.22 1.46 -21.24
N ARG A 252 0.31 1.84 -22.52
CA ARG A 252 -0.38 1.12 -23.60
C ARG A 252 -0.02 -0.37 -23.55
N GLY A 253 -1.03 -1.23 -23.43
CA GLY A 253 -0.87 -2.69 -23.39
C GLY A 253 -0.88 -3.33 -22.00
N SER A 254 -1.04 -2.56 -20.92
CA SER A 254 -1.35 -3.14 -19.61
C SER A 254 -2.71 -3.85 -19.64
N PRO A 255 -2.88 -5.00 -18.97
CA PRO A 255 -4.17 -5.69 -18.89
C PRO A 255 -5.14 -4.90 -17.98
N SER A 256 -5.70 -3.79 -18.46
CA SER A 256 -6.87 -3.17 -17.83
C SER A 256 -8.11 -3.79 -18.46
N ARG A 257 -8.63 -4.88 -17.87
CA ARG A 257 -9.97 -5.36 -18.22
C ARG A 257 -10.94 -4.30 -17.70
N SER A 258 -11.60 -3.57 -18.61
CA SER A 258 -12.63 -2.60 -18.23
C SER A 258 -13.85 -3.34 -17.69
N THR A 259 -13.92 -3.52 -16.37
CA THR A 259 -15.15 -3.93 -15.71
C THR A 259 -15.70 -2.74 -14.92
N SER A 260 -16.78 -2.19 -15.46
CA SER A 260 -17.84 -1.40 -14.80
C SER A 260 -17.49 -0.43 -13.65
N LYS A 261 -17.77 0.87 -13.87
CA LYS A 261 -18.20 1.91 -12.91
C LYS A 261 -17.86 1.68 -11.42
N ALA A 262 -16.58 1.56 -11.07
CA ALA A 262 -16.08 1.71 -9.71
C ALA A 262 -14.98 2.78 -9.71
N PRO A 263 -14.92 3.66 -8.69
CA PRO A 263 -13.90 4.71 -8.64
C PRO A 263 -12.55 4.05 -8.30
N ALA A 264 -11.56 4.24 -9.16
CA ALA A 264 -10.17 3.78 -9.07
C ALA A 264 -9.97 2.25 -8.93
N SER A 265 -9.25 1.67 -9.89
CA SER A 265 -8.68 0.31 -9.70
C SER A 265 -7.34 0.44 -8.97
N SER A 266 -7.33 0.06 -7.69
CA SER A 266 -6.09 -0.03 -6.91
C SER A 266 -5.44 -1.39 -7.08
N THR A 267 -4.12 -1.40 -7.28
CA THR A 267 -3.32 -2.62 -7.39
C THR A 267 -2.21 -2.56 -6.35
N SER A 268 -1.99 -3.65 -5.62
CA SER A 268 -0.79 -3.82 -4.81
C SER A 268 0.26 -4.57 -5.63
N CYS A 269 1.42 -3.96 -5.83
CA CYS A 269 2.53 -4.55 -6.54
C CYS A 269 3.73 -4.65 -5.59
N THR A 270 4.20 -5.87 -5.34
CA THR A 270 5.35 -6.09 -4.45
C THR A 270 6.65 -6.15 -5.25
N LEU A 271 7.62 -5.29 -4.93
CA LEU A 271 8.94 -5.29 -5.57
C LEU A 271 9.85 -6.29 -4.84
N SER A 272 9.98 -7.49 -5.40
CA SER A 272 10.69 -8.61 -4.75
C SER A 272 12.23 -8.56 -4.84
N SER A 273 12.83 -7.71 -5.67
CA SER A 273 14.30 -7.59 -5.70
C SER A 273 14.79 -6.36 -6.47
N ALA A 274 15.30 -5.35 -5.76
CA ALA A 274 16.21 -4.37 -6.35
C ALA A 274 17.64 -4.73 -5.92
N ARG A 275 18.46 -5.23 -6.84
CA ARG A 275 19.91 -5.31 -6.59
C ARG A 275 20.49 -3.90 -6.56
N PRO A 276 21.59 -3.64 -5.83
CA PRO A 276 22.21 -2.32 -5.80
C PRO A 276 22.72 -1.97 -7.20
N GLY A 277 22.05 -1.03 -7.87
CA GLY A 277 22.40 -0.63 -9.23
C GLY A 277 21.19 -0.13 -10.03
N GLY A 278 20.73 1.09 -9.71
CA GLY A 278 19.96 1.97 -10.59
C GLY A 278 18.71 1.43 -11.27
N ILE A 279 17.54 2.00 -10.95
CA ILE A 279 16.32 1.81 -11.72
C ILE A 279 16.53 2.41 -13.13
N ARG A 280 16.76 1.57 -14.14
CA ARG A 280 16.77 1.99 -15.55
C ARG A 280 15.38 1.86 -16.14
N ALA A 281 14.75 2.99 -16.46
CA ALA A 281 13.61 3.03 -17.36
C ALA A 281 14.10 2.83 -18.80
N THR A 282 13.87 1.65 -19.38
CA THR A 282 14.10 1.43 -20.81
C THR A 282 12.77 1.50 -21.55
N SER A 283 12.59 2.55 -22.35
CA SER A 283 11.53 2.61 -23.36
C SER A 283 11.95 1.77 -24.55
N ASN A 284 11.26 0.66 -24.82
CA ASN A 284 11.50 -0.13 -26.01
C ASN A 284 10.42 0.21 -27.05
N ARG A 285 10.77 0.99 -28.07
CA ARG A 285 10.02 1.04 -29.33
C ARG A 285 10.42 -0.21 -30.13
N SER A 286 9.49 -1.14 -30.37
CA SER A 286 9.61 -2.00 -31.54
C SER A 286 8.26 -2.56 -31.99
N THR A 287 8.03 -2.40 -33.29
CA THR A 287 7.16 -3.18 -34.17
C THR A 287 7.12 -4.67 -33.82
N THR A 288 5.92 -5.25 -33.84
CA THR A 288 5.63 -6.70 -33.75
C THR A 288 6.42 -7.52 -34.80
N PRO A 289 6.71 -8.83 -34.60
CA PRO A 289 5.77 -9.84 -34.11
C PRO A 289 6.28 -10.83 -33.03
N ARG A 290 5.30 -11.52 -32.44
CA ARG A 290 5.31 -12.55 -31.40
C ARG A 290 6.59 -13.38 -31.26
N ARG A 291 7.14 -13.43 -30.03
CA ARG A 291 7.69 -14.63 -29.37
C ARG A 291 7.59 -14.47 -27.85
N SER A 292 7.29 -15.59 -27.20
CA SER A 292 7.09 -15.81 -25.77
C SER A 292 8.17 -15.20 -24.86
N GLY A 293 7.75 -14.40 -23.88
CA GLY A 293 8.54 -13.84 -22.79
C GLY A 293 7.65 -13.56 -21.58
N PRO A 294 8.20 -13.49 -20.35
CA PRO A 294 7.49 -13.77 -19.11
C PRO A 294 6.42 -12.72 -18.79
N ILE A 295 5.24 -13.21 -18.47
CA ILE A 295 4.14 -12.43 -17.89
C ILE A 295 4.56 -12.10 -16.46
N TRP A 296 4.83 -10.83 -16.18
CA TRP A 296 4.99 -10.35 -14.81
C TRP A 296 3.63 -10.48 -14.11
N PRO A 297 3.51 -11.26 -13.01
CA PRO A 297 2.26 -11.29 -12.28
C PRO A 297 2.11 -9.97 -11.55
N VAL A 298 1.15 -9.18 -12.02
CA VAL A 298 0.41 -8.25 -11.17
C VAL A 298 -0.50 -9.12 -10.32
N ILE A 299 -0.37 -9.06 -9.00
CA ILE A 299 -1.29 -9.74 -8.06
C ILE A 299 -2.51 -8.85 -7.87
#